data_AF-Q4Z8R5-F1
#
_entry.id   AF-Q4Z8R5-F1
#
_cell.length_a   1.000
_cell.length_b   1.000
_cell.length_c   1.000
_cell.angle_alpha   90.00
_cell.angle_beta   90.00
_cell.angle_gamma   90.00
#
_symmetry.space_group_name_H-M   'P 1'
#
loop_
_entity.id
_entity.type
_entity.pdbx_description
1 polymer ?
#
loop_
_entity_poly.entity_id
_entity_poly.type
_entity_poly.pdbx_seq_one_letter_code
_entity_poly.pdbx_strand_id
1 'polypeptide(L)'
;VGTGYGRVNVPMAQQSITEISCHARGANFMYGPEVRTVMDMGGQDCKAINVDDRGKVLNFVMNDKCAAGTGRGMEVFADLIRVPVWEIGPRSFQIQKEPPMISSTCVVFAKSEVVGLLESGMPENDIMAAYCSAMAHRIMELLNRLGIKEKFVITGGIAKN
;
A
#
# COMPACT_ATOMS: atom_id res chain seq x y z
N VAL A 1 0.44 -19.01 17.04
CA VAL A 1 -0.22 -18.80 15.73
C VAL A 1 0.83 -18.39 14.71
N GLY A 2 0.88 -19.03 13.55
CA GLY A 2 1.68 -18.62 12.39
C GLY A 2 0.78 -17.91 11.37
N THR A 3 1.25 -16.81 10.78
CA THR A 3 0.53 -16.03 9.76
C THR A 3 1.50 -15.47 8.71
N GLY A 4 0.98 -14.72 7.75
CA GLY A 4 1.74 -14.21 6.60
C GLY A 4 1.96 -15.26 5.51
N TYR A 5 2.73 -14.85 4.49
CA TYR A 5 3.12 -15.69 3.35
C TYR A 5 3.79 -17.00 3.79
N GLY A 6 4.74 -16.90 4.73
CA GLY A 6 5.53 -18.03 5.22
C GLY A 6 4.87 -18.87 6.32
N ARG A 7 3.58 -18.68 6.64
CA ARG A 7 2.93 -19.29 7.82
C ARG A 7 3.03 -20.81 7.91
N VAL A 8 3.12 -21.50 6.77
CA VAL A 8 3.24 -22.98 6.69
C VAL A 8 4.65 -23.48 7.05
N ASN A 9 5.64 -22.59 7.05
CA ASN A 9 7.04 -22.87 7.33
C ASN A 9 7.41 -22.56 8.79
N VAL A 10 6.43 -22.39 9.68
CA VAL A 10 6.62 -22.04 11.09
C VAL A 10 6.29 -23.26 11.97
N PRO A 11 7.24 -24.19 12.20
CA PRO A 11 6.96 -25.49 12.81
C PRO A 11 6.50 -25.39 14.28
N MET A 12 6.84 -24.30 14.98
CA MET A 12 6.41 -24.07 16.36
C MET A 12 5.00 -23.47 16.50
N ALA A 13 4.32 -23.18 15.39
CA ALA A 13 2.98 -22.61 15.44
C ALA A 13 1.92 -23.67 15.74
N GLN A 14 1.13 -23.46 16.81
CA GLN A 14 0.00 -24.35 17.16
C GLN A 14 -1.16 -24.26 16.16
N GLN A 15 -1.27 -23.15 15.44
CA GLN A 15 -2.32 -22.89 14.45
C GLN A 15 -1.74 -22.03 13.32
N SER A 16 -2.19 -22.29 12.09
CA SER A 16 -1.86 -21.50 10.90
C SER A 16 -3.10 -20.72 10.47
N ILE A 17 -3.02 -19.39 10.49
CA ILE A 17 -4.15 -18.49 10.19
C ILE A 17 -3.73 -17.53 9.08
N THR A 18 -4.63 -17.26 8.14
CA THR A 18 -4.35 -16.34 7.02
C THR A 18 -4.09 -14.93 7.53
N GLU A 19 -3.15 -14.25 6.89
CA GLU A 19 -2.85 -12.85 7.23
C GLU A 19 -4.05 -11.94 7.03
N ILE A 20 -4.91 -12.22 6.06
CA ILE A 20 -6.19 -11.50 5.86
C ILE A 20 -7.03 -11.54 7.15
N SER A 21 -7.18 -12.71 7.76
CA SER A 21 -7.93 -12.84 9.01
C SER A 21 -7.22 -12.15 10.18
N CYS A 22 -5.89 -12.25 10.24
CA CYS A 22 -5.10 -11.60 11.29
C CYS A 22 -5.14 -10.07 11.19
N HIS A 23 -5.04 -9.50 9.99
CA HIS A 23 -5.17 -8.06 9.74
C HIS A 23 -6.59 -7.56 10.02
N ALA A 24 -7.62 -8.30 9.58
CA ALA A 24 -9.01 -7.98 9.91
C ALA A 24 -9.26 -7.95 11.42
N ARG A 25 -8.83 -9.00 12.13
CA ARG A 25 -8.97 -9.10 13.58
C ARG A 25 -8.15 -8.06 14.33
N GLY A 26 -6.91 -7.82 13.88
CA GLY A 26 -6.01 -6.82 14.46
C GLY A 26 -6.54 -5.41 14.31
N ALA A 27 -7.04 -5.04 13.12
CA ALA A 27 -7.63 -3.73 12.88
C ALA A 27 -8.87 -3.50 13.78
N ASN A 28 -9.76 -4.49 13.88
CA ASN A 28 -10.93 -4.41 14.76
C ASN A 28 -10.52 -4.30 16.25
N PHE A 29 -9.49 -5.03 16.68
CA PHE A 29 -8.97 -4.93 18.04
C PHE A 29 -8.36 -3.56 18.35
N MET A 30 -7.59 -2.99 17.42
CA MET A 30 -6.88 -1.73 17.63
C MET A 30 -7.78 -0.50 17.53
N TYR A 31 -8.72 -0.50 16.58
CA TYR A 31 -9.54 0.67 16.23
C TYR A 31 -11.02 0.53 16.58
N GLY A 32 -11.42 -0.63 17.10
CA GLY A 32 -12.75 -0.91 17.63
C GLY A 32 -13.71 -1.60 16.63
N PRO A 33 -14.91 -1.97 17.12
CA PRO A 33 -15.89 -2.76 16.38
C PRO A 33 -16.55 -1.99 15.23
N GLU A 34 -16.27 -0.70 15.06
CA GLU A 34 -16.83 0.14 14.01
C GLU A 34 -16.10 -0.02 12.67
N VAL A 35 -14.88 -0.57 12.65
CA VAL A 35 -14.12 -0.79 11.41
C VAL A 35 -14.92 -1.65 10.43
N ARG A 36 -15.03 -1.21 9.17
CA ARG A 36 -15.71 -1.98 8.11
C ARG A 36 -14.82 -2.30 6.93
N THR A 37 -13.79 -1.50 6.67
CA THR A 37 -12.85 -1.71 5.57
C THR A 37 -11.42 -1.59 6.07
N VAL A 38 -10.58 -2.58 5.74
CA VAL A 38 -9.16 -2.63 6.05
C VAL A 38 -8.38 -2.71 4.74
N MET A 39 -7.38 -1.86 4.57
CA MET A 39 -6.42 -1.92 3.48
C MET A 39 -5.05 -2.33 4.02
N ASP A 40 -4.66 -3.57 3.75
CA ASP A 40 -3.32 -4.05 4.05
C ASP A 40 -2.36 -3.73 2.90
N MET A 41 -1.42 -2.82 3.15
CA MET A 41 -0.40 -2.38 2.20
C MET A 41 0.95 -3.02 2.52
N GLY A 42 1.18 -4.19 1.90
CA GLY A 42 2.40 -4.96 2.03
C GLY A 42 3.51 -4.56 1.05
N GLY A 43 4.62 -5.31 1.11
CA GLY A 43 5.75 -5.13 0.21
C GLY A 43 5.49 -5.70 -1.19
N GLN A 44 4.94 -6.91 -1.28
CA GLN A 44 4.79 -7.61 -2.56
C GLN A 44 3.34 -7.63 -3.06
N ASP A 45 2.38 -7.52 -2.14
CA ASP A 45 0.96 -7.51 -2.43
C ASP A 45 0.25 -6.45 -1.59
N CYS A 46 -1.00 -6.20 -1.93
CA CYS A 46 -1.90 -5.40 -1.13
C CYS A 46 -3.31 -5.99 -1.15
N LYS A 47 -4.06 -5.78 -0.07
CA LYS A 47 -5.35 -6.46 0.19
C LYS A 47 -6.36 -5.47 0.72
N ALA A 48 -7.50 -5.37 0.06
CA ALA A 48 -8.66 -4.65 0.58
C ALA A 48 -9.64 -5.67 1.17
N ILE A 49 -10.07 -5.44 2.41
CA ILE A 49 -10.80 -6.42 3.22
C ILE A 49 -12.02 -5.74 3.84
N ASN A 50 -13.22 -6.29 3.61
CA ASN A 50 -14.43 -5.89 4.31
C ASN A 50 -14.67 -6.82 5.50
N VAL A 51 -15.00 -6.25 6.65
CA VAL A 51 -15.15 -6.97 7.92
C VAL A 51 -16.48 -6.67 8.60
N ASP A 52 -16.94 -7.58 9.46
CA ASP A 52 -18.06 -7.35 10.37
C ASP A 52 -17.63 -6.64 11.67
N ASP A 53 -18.59 -6.40 12.55
CA ASP A 53 -18.40 -5.76 13.87
C ASP A 53 -17.46 -6.54 14.80
N ARG A 54 -17.22 -7.82 14.53
CA ARG A 54 -16.33 -8.71 15.28
C ARG A 54 -14.97 -8.90 14.59
N GLY A 55 -14.73 -8.21 13.47
CA GLY A 55 -13.49 -8.33 12.69
C GLY A 55 -13.39 -9.63 11.89
N LYS A 56 -14.52 -10.31 11.63
CA LYS A 56 -14.56 -11.45 10.70
C LYS A 56 -14.59 -10.93 9.26
N VAL A 57 -13.81 -11.56 8.40
CA VAL A 57 -13.75 -11.24 6.97
C VAL A 57 -15.08 -11.59 6.31
N LEU A 58 -15.68 -10.60 5.65
CA LEU A 58 -16.90 -10.76 4.84
C LEU A 58 -16.57 -10.93 3.36
N ASN A 59 -15.63 -10.13 2.86
CA ASN A 59 -15.15 -10.17 1.49
C ASN A 59 -13.72 -9.60 1.43
N PHE A 60 -12.93 -9.97 0.45
CA PHE A 60 -11.64 -9.35 0.19
C PHE A 60 -11.27 -9.39 -1.29
N VAL A 61 -10.44 -8.45 -1.70
CA VAL A 61 -9.77 -8.44 -3.00
C VAL A 61 -8.29 -8.16 -2.77
N MET A 62 -7.43 -8.71 -3.62
CA MET A 62 -5.99 -8.51 -3.52
C MET A 62 -5.35 -8.27 -4.87
N ASN A 63 -4.21 -7.58 -4.86
CA ASN A 63 -3.27 -7.51 -5.96
C ASN A 63 -1.95 -8.13 -5.50
N ASP A 64 -1.60 -9.28 -6.07
CA ASP A 64 -0.40 -10.07 -5.75
C ASP A 64 0.51 -10.31 -6.97
N LYS A 65 0.09 -9.87 -8.16
CA LYS A 65 0.82 -10.10 -9.42
C LYS A 65 1.62 -8.89 -9.89
N CYS A 66 1.33 -7.71 -9.35
CA CYS A 66 1.91 -6.47 -9.83
C CYS A 66 2.56 -5.68 -8.69
N ALA A 67 3.81 -5.26 -8.90
CA ALA A 67 4.53 -4.38 -7.99
C ALA A 67 4.00 -2.92 -8.01
N ALA A 68 3.20 -2.55 -9.00
CA ALA A 68 2.55 -1.25 -9.02
C ALA A 68 1.52 -1.18 -7.89
N GLY A 69 1.61 -0.14 -7.06
CA GLY A 69 0.74 0.01 -5.89
C GLY A 69 1.09 -0.88 -4.69
N THR A 70 2.32 -1.39 -4.62
CA THR A 70 2.84 -2.12 -3.45
C THR A 70 4.16 -1.51 -2.96
N GLY A 71 4.64 -1.95 -1.79
CA GLY A 71 5.89 -1.43 -1.25
C GLY A 71 7.11 -1.71 -2.13
N ARG A 72 7.10 -2.78 -2.93
CA ARG A 72 8.18 -3.06 -3.88
C ARG A 72 8.27 -2.00 -4.97
N GLY A 73 7.14 -1.46 -5.42
CA GLY A 73 7.13 -0.31 -6.32
C GLY A 73 7.80 0.90 -5.68
N MET A 74 7.43 1.19 -4.42
CA MET A 74 8.00 2.30 -3.65
C MET A 74 9.52 2.13 -3.44
N GLU A 75 10.01 0.92 -3.13
CA GLU A 75 11.45 0.63 -3.02
C GLU A 75 12.19 0.93 -4.33
N VAL A 76 11.65 0.46 -5.46
CA VAL A 76 12.28 0.70 -6.78
C VAL A 76 12.33 2.20 -7.10
N PHE A 77 11.29 2.94 -6.72
CA PHE A 77 11.24 4.39 -6.88
C PHE A 77 12.24 5.11 -5.95
N ALA A 78 12.29 4.72 -4.68
CA ALA A 78 13.23 5.22 -3.68
C ALA A 78 14.69 5.06 -4.15
N ASP A 79 15.03 3.87 -4.64
CA ASP A 79 16.36 3.55 -5.18
C ASP A 79 16.70 4.40 -6.41
N LEU A 80 15.72 4.65 -7.28
CA LEU A 80 15.90 5.44 -8.50
C LEU A 80 16.30 6.89 -8.18
N ILE A 81 15.60 7.51 -7.24
CA ILE A 81 15.85 8.91 -6.83
C ILE A 81 16.90 9.01 -5.73
N ARG A 82 17.42 7.89 -5.24
CA ARG A 82 18.43 7.77 -4.17
C ARG A 82 18.00 8.41 -2.85
N VAL A 83 16.74 8.24 -2.49
CA VAL A 83 16.17 8.76 -1.24
C VAL A 83 15.68 7.60 -0.40
N PRO A 84 15.95 7.56 0.91
CA PRO A 84 15.43 6.52 1.76
C PRO A 84 13.90 6.46 1.72
N VAL A 85 13.33 5.25 1.66
CA VAL A 85 11.87 5.06 1.48
C VAL A 85 11.02 5.78 2.54
N TRP A 86 11.52 5.90 3.77
CA TRP A 86 10.83 6.58 4.88
C TRP A 86 10.84 8.11 4.79
N GLU A 87 11.65 8.70 3.90
CA GLU A 87 11.65 10.15 3.67
C GLU A 87 10.66 10.57 2.58
N ILE A 88 10.19 9.64 1.75
CA ILE A 88 9.35 9.94 0.59
C ILE A 88 8.04 10.63 1.00
N GLY A 89 7.31 10.06 1.97
CA GLY A 89 6.06 10.65 2.47
C GLY A 89 6.26 12.08 2.98
N PRO A 90 7.11 12.31 3.99
CA PRO A 90 7.38 13.65 4.51
C PRO A 90 7.87 14.66 3.46
N ARG A 91 8.67 14.24 2.48
CA ARG A 91 9.17 15.12 1.41
C ARG A 91 8.15 15.37 0.31
N SER A 92 7.26 14.43 0.02
CA SER A 92 6.17 14.58 -0.95
C SER A 92 5.20 15.71 -0.59
N PHE A 93 5.07 16.03 0.69
CA PHE A 93 4.25 17.17 1.16
C PHE A 93 4.99 18.52 1.11
N GLN A 94 6.31 18.53 0.85
CA GLN A 94 7.13 19.73 0.77
C GLN A 94 7.15 20.29 -0.66
N ILE A 95 5.96 20.56 -1.18
CA ILE A 95 5.70 21.05 -2.53
C ILE A 95 4.85 22.33 -2.47
N GLN A 96 4.97 23.20 -3.48
CA GLN A 96 4.14 24.40 -3.55
C GLN A 96 2.78 24.15 -4.20
N LYS A 97 2.70 23.15 -5.08
CA LYS A 97 1.51 22.80 -5.85
C LYS A 97 1.56 21.31 -6.18
N GLU A 98 0.41 20.67 -6.14
CA GLU A 98 0.26 19.28 -6.58
C GLU A 98 0.68 19.11 -8.06
N PRO A 99 1.69 18.28 -8.36
CA PRO A 99 2.09 17.98 -9.72
C PRO A 99 1.12 16.95 -10.36
N PRO A 100 1.08 16.86 -11.69
CA PRO A 100 0.39 15.75 -12.35
C PRO A 100 0.97 14.42 -11.87
N MET A 101 0.11 13.43 -11.64
CA MET A 101 0.57 12.09 -11.35
C MET A 101 1.35 11.52 -12.53
N ILE A 102 2.39 10.75 -12.22
CA ILE A 102 3.06 9.93 -13.23
C ILE A 102 2.23 8.67 -13.54
N SER A 103 2.68 7.89 -14.52
CA SER A 103 2.07 6.60 -14.88
C SER A 103 1.92 5.68 -13.67
N SER A 104 0.67 5.31 -13.39
CA SER A 104 0.31 4.33 -12.34
C SER A 104 0.26 2.88 -12.87
N THR A 105 0.38 2.68 -14.18
CA THR A 105 0.12 1.39 -14.84
C THR A 105 1.15 0.33 -14.49
N CYS A 106 2.44 0.64 -14.63
CA CYS A 106 3.55 -0.30 -14.46
C CYS A 106 4.77 0.43 -13.88
N VAL A 107 5.43 -0.20 -12.91
CA VAL A 107 6.65 0.33 -12.27
C VAL A 107 7.77 0.59 -13.29
N VAL A 108 7.84 -0.20 -14.37
CA VAL A 108 8.84 -0.01 -15.44
C VAL A 108 8.60 1.31 -16.19
N PHE A 109 7.35 1.61 -16.55
CA PHE A 109 7.02 2.86 -17.25
C PHE A 109 7.11 4.07 -16.31
N ALA A 110 6.64 3.93 -15.07
CA ALA A 110 6.82 4.95 -14.04
C ALA A 110 8.30 5.30 -13.84
N LYS A 111 9.19 4.30 -13.83
CA LYS A 111 10.64 4.53 -13.77
C LYS A 111 11.16 5.35 -14.96
N SER A 112 10.79 4.98 -16.18
CA SER A 112 11.20 5.73 -17.37
C SER A 112 10.72 7.17 -17.35
N GLU A 113 9.49 7.41 -16.91
CA GLU A 113 8.92 8.75 -16.77
C GLU A 113 9.66 9.58 -15.70
N VAL A 114 9.92 8.99 -14.53
CA VAL A 114 10.69 9.66 -13.46
C VAL A 114 12.10 10.03 -13.92
N VAL A 115 12.78 9.18 -14.69
CA VAL A 115 14.09 9.51 -15.28
C VAL A 115 13.98 10.76 -16.16
N GLY A 116 12.98 10.82 -17.04
CA GLY A 116 12.75 12.01 -17.88
C GLY A 116 12.44 13.27 -17.06
N LEU A 117 11.68 13.15 -15.97
CA LEU A 117 11.38 14.27 -15.07
C LEU A 117 12.63 14.79 -14.35
N LEU A 118 13.50 13.88 -13.88
CA LEU A 118 14.79 14.24 -13.28
C LEU A 118 15.68 14.96 -14.31
N GLU A 119 15.77 14.45 -15.53
CA GLU A 119 16.54 15.07 -16.62
C GLU A 119 15.99 16.45 -17.01
N SER A 120 14.67 16.66 -16.89
CA SER A 120 14.03 17.96 -17.12
C SER A 120 14.25 18.98 -15.98
N GLY A 121 14.85 18.55 -14.87
CA GLY A 121 15.11 19.40 -13.70
C GLY A 121 13.88 19.60 -12.81
N MET A 122 12.86 18.75 -12.88
CA MET A 122 11.74 18.80 -11.95
C MET A 122 12.25 18.55 -10.52
N PRO A 123 11.83 19.35 -9.52
CA PRO A 123 12.22 19.14 -8.13
C PRO A 123 11.89 17.72 -7.63
N GLU A 124 12.80 17.09 -6.90
CA GLU A 124 12.63 15.72 -6.40
C GLU A 124 11.36 15.57 -5.54
N ASN A 125 11.02 16.57 -4.73
CA ASN A 125 9.81 16.54 -3.89
C ASN A 125 8.53 16.51 -4.75
N ASP A 126 8.51 17.22 -5.87
CA ASP A 126 7.39 17.19 -6.82
C ASP A 126 7.28 15.80 -7.47
N ILE A 127 8.42 15.19 -7.85
CA ILE A 127 8.44 13.82 -8.39
C ILE A 127 7.91 12.82 -7.34
N MET A 128 8.29 12.96 -6.06
CA MET A 128 7.77 12.12 -4.98
C MET A 128 6.26 12.28 -4.80
N ALA A 129 5.74 13.51 -4.83
CA ALA A 129 4.31 13.76 -4.77
C ALA A 129 3.56 13.12 -5.94
N ALA A 130 4.07 13.28 -7.17
CA ALA A 130 3.50 12.66 -8.36
C ALA A 130 3.45 11.12 -8.25
N TYR A 131 4.50 10.51 -7.71
CA TYR A 131 4.56 9.06 -7.47
C TYR A 131 3.58 8.62 -6.37
N CYS A 132 3.49 9.34 -5.26
CA CYS A 132 2.56 9.04 -4.17
C CYS A 132 1.11 9.13 -4.63
N SER A 133 0.80 10.14 -5.45
CA SER A 133 -0.51 10.29 -6.11
C SER A 133 -0.83 9.10 -7.04
N ALA A 134 0.15 8.65 -7.83
CA ALA A 134 0.01 7.44 -8.66
C ALA A 134 -0.23 6.17 -7.84
N MET A 135 0.44 6.03 -6.69
CA MET A 135 0.22 4.91 -5.76
C MET A 135 -1.17 4.96 -5.13
N ALA A 136 -1.60 6.12 -4.63
CA ALA A 136 -2.93 6.32 -4.06
C ALA A 136 -4.03 5.99 -5.09
N HIS A 137 -3.85 6.37 -6.35
CA HIS A 137 -4.78 6.02 -7.43
C HIS A 137 -4.96 4.51 -7.58
N ARG A 138 -3.87 3.72 -7.56
CA ARG A 138 -3.94 2.26 -7.63
C ARG A 138 -4.61 1.62 -6.42
N ILE A 139 -4.36 2.17 -5.23
CA ILE A 139 -5.01 1.71 -4.00
C ILE A 139 -6.53 1.94 -4.12
N MET A 140 -6.94 3.11 -4.62
CA MET A 140 -8.35 3.43 -4.84
C MET A 140 -9.04 2.52 -5.87
N GLU A 141 -8.36 2.16 -6.97
CA GLU A 141 -8.89 1.18 -7.92
C GLU A 141 -9.21 -0.17 -7.27
N LEU A 142 -8.33 -0.67 -6.41
CA LEU A 142 -8.54 -1.93 -5.69
C LEU A 142 -9.69 -1.80 -4.67
N LEU A 143 -9.71 -0.70 -3.92
CA LEU A 143 -10.76 -0.42 -2.94
C LEU A 143 -12.14 -0.30 -3.59
N ASN A 144 -12.24 0.34 -4.75
CA ASN A 144 -13.49 0.49 -5.50
C ASN A 144 -14.04 -0.86 -5.96
N ARG A 145 -13.17 -1.83 -6.32
CA ARG A 145 -13.59 -3.19 -6.67
C ARG A 145 -14.18 -3.96 -5.48
N LEU A 146 -13.74 -3.65 -4.25
CA LEU A 146 -14.29 -4.25 -3.03
C LEU A 146 -15.64 -3.63 -2.64
N GLY A 147 -15.79 -2.32 -2.84
CA GLY A 147 -16.84 -1.51 -2.25
C GLY A 147 -16.45 -1.04 -0.84
N ILE A 148 -16.01 0.23 -0.76
CA ILE A 148 -15.55 0.87 0.48
C ILE A 148 -16.75 1.10 1.40
N LYS A 149 -16.56 0.78 2.68
CA LYS A 149 -17.47 1.14 3.76
C LYS A 149 -16.77 2.12 4.69
N GLU A 150 -17.54 3.01 5.31
CA GLU A 150 -17.01 3.97 6.30
C GLU A 150 -16.28 3.26 7.44
N LYS A 151 -15.41 4.00 8.14
CA LYS A 151 -14.49 3.46 9.16
C LYS A 151 -13.44 2.55 8.51
N PHE A 152 -12.62 3.22 7.72
CA PHE A 152 -11.52 2.68 6.95
C PHE A 152 -10.20 2.72 7.73
N VAL A 153 -9.43 1.65 7.66
CA VAL A 153 -8.12 1.52 8.32
C VAL A 153 -7.09 1.04 7.31
N ILE A 154 -5.89 1.61 7.34
CA ILE A 154 -4.74 1.10 6.58
C ILE A 154 -3.78 0.40 7.56
N THR A 155 -3.28 -0.77 7.16
CA THR A 155 -2.25 -1.53 7.87
C THR A 155 -1.10 -1.88 6.92
N GLY A 156 -0.05 -2.52 7.44
CA GLY A 156 1.10 -2.92 6.64
C GLY A 156 2.23 -1.89 6.65
N GLY A 157 3.35 -2.21 5.99
CA GLY A 157 4.56 -1.40 6.05
C GLY A 157 4.41 -0.02 5.40
N ILE A 158 3.67 0.04 4.29
CA ILE A 158 3.48 1.29 3.53
C ILE A 158 2.53 2.26 4.22
N ALA A 159 1.75 1.82 5.21
CA ALA A 159 0.93 2.70 6.04
C ALA A 159 1.76 3.70 6.89
N LYS A 160 3.10 3.56 6.91
CA LYS A 160 4.04 4.46 7.58
C LYS A 160 4.59 5.57 6.68
N ASN A 161 4.24 5.55 5.39
CA ASN A 161 4.59 6.62 4.45
C ASN A 161 3.71 7.83 4.70
#